data_AF-A0A7C2SH09-F1
#
_entry.id   AF-A0A7C2SH09-F1
#
_cell.length_a   1.000
_cell.length_b   1.000
_cell.length_c   1.000
_cell.angle_alpha   90.00
_cell.angle_beta   90.00
_cell.angle_gamma   90.00
#
_symmetry.space_group_name_H-M   'P 1'
#
loop_
_entity.id
_entity.type
_entity.pdbx_description
1 polymer ?
#
loop_
_entity_poly.entity_id
_entity_poly.type
_entity_poly.pdbx_seq_one_letter_code
_entity_poly.pdbx_strand_id
1 'polypeptide(L)'
;MLANLATDATTGMPSFVKGLVKIKTLDWKRLAPHTTGKVMVLTGADDKLSGPAQAHELYGYLAGASHRVLYCLQTDRHGHPDLVADHNACISDDGWMPDFIMDLVLGGDGEVDATDWRFYWAALDAALDGQDTASFDMGCWSDGTPVKPVLQQAP
;
A
#
# COMPACT_ATOMS: atom_id res chain seq x y z
N MET A 1 7.51 -8.94 -7.79
CA MET A 1 7.91 -8.14 -6.61
C MET A 1 6.73 -7.25 -6.22
N LEU A 2 6.35 -7.22 -4.95
CA LEU A 2 5.33 -6.31 -4.42
C LEU A 2 6.00 -5.03 -3.93
N ALA A 3 5.42 -3.87 -4.23
CA ALA A 3 5.91 -2.58 -3.75
C ALA A 3 4.76 -1.71 -3.24
N ASN A 4 4.75 -1.44 -1.94
CA ASN A 4 4.01 -0.35 -1.30
C ASN A 4 5.05 0.48 -0.54
N LEU A 5 5.60 1.52 -1.20
CA LEU A 5 6.80 2.21 -0.74
C LEU A 5 6.51 3.70 -0.50
N ALA A 6 6.73 4.17 0.73
CA ALA A 6 6.88 5.59 1.02
C ALA A 6 8.19 6.10 0.38
N THR A 7 8.08 6.88 -0.69
CA THR A 7 9.22 7.46 -1.41
C THR A 7 9.70 8.76 -0.79
N ASP A 8 8.90 9.37 0.09
CA ASP A 8 9.28 10.45 0.99
C ASP A 8 8.86 10.13 2.45
N ALA A 9 9.85 9.73 3.25
CA ALA A 9 9.67 9.37 4.65
C ALA A 9 9.39 10.56 5.59
N THR A 10 9.32 11.78 5.06
CA THR A 10 9.04 13.01 5.83
C THR A 10 7.65 13.58 5.60
N THR A 11 6.95 13.09 4.58
CA THR A 11 5.55 13.40 4.28
C THR A 11 4.64 12.68 5.27
N GLY A 12 3.62 13.36 5.79
CA GLY A 12 2.67 12.82 6.78
C GLY A 12 3.21 12.67 8.22
N MET A 13 4.53 12.58 8.41
CA MET A 13 5.14 12.38 9.72
C MET A 13 5.17 13.67 10.58
N PRO A 14 4.64 13.66 11.82
CA PRO A 14 4.70 14.79 12.75
C PRO A 14 6.13 15.20 13.13
N SER A 15 6.34 16.50 13.36
CA SER A 15 7.67 17.08 13.61
C SER A 15 8.38 16.53 14.85
N PHE A 16 7.65 16.17 15.90
CA PHE A 16 8.22 15.62 17.13
C PHE A 16 8.80 14.21 16.95
N VAL A 17 8.35 13.44 15.94
CA VAL A 17 8.88 12.11 15.62
C VAL A 17 10.16 12.18 14.80
N LYS A 18 10.34 13.24 14.01
CA LYS A 18 11.55 13.45 13.18
C LYS A 18 12.84 13.50 14.02
N GLY A 19 12.74 13.83 15.32
CA GLY A 19 13.87 13.81 16.26
C GLY A 19 14.10 12.46 16.95
N LEU A 20 13.12 11.54 16.90
CA LEU A 20 13.16 10.24 17.58
C LEU A 20 13.62 9.10 16.65
N VAL A 21 13.41 9.26 15.34
CA VAL A 21 13.70 8.21 14.35
C VAL A 21 14.75 8.70 13.36
N LYS A 22 15.87 7.98 13.26
CA LYS A 22 16.88 8.24 12.23
C LYS A 22 16.53 7.50 10.96
N ILE A 23 15.92 8.19 10.00
CA ILE A 23 15.55 7.61 8.72
C ILE A 23 16.74 7.72 7.75
N LYS A 24 17.21 6.58 7.23
CA LYS A 24 18.15 6.55 6.12
C LYS A 24 17.37 6.46 4.83
N THR A 25 17.33 7.56 4.08
CA THR A 25 16.67 7.58 2.77
C THR A 25 17.48 6.81 1.75
N LEU A 26 16.78 6.05 0.92
CA LEU A 26 17.34 5.41 -0.25
C LEU A 26 17.20 6.36 -1.44
N ASP A 27 18.24 6.49 -2.27
CA ASP A 27 18.14 7.16 -3.57
C ASP A 27 17.41 6.25 -4.57
N TRP A 28 16.12 6.09 -4.34
CA TRP A 28 15.27 5.16 -5.07
C TRP A 28 15.09 5.58 -6.53
N LYS A 29 15.14 6.90 -6.84
CA LYS A 29 15.06 7.39 -8.23
C LYS A 29 16.23 6.91 -9.07
N ARG A 30 17.42 6.84 -8.49
CA ARG A 30 18.60 6.25 -9.15
C ARG A 30 18.49 4.72 -9.27
N LEU A 31 17.85 4.05 -8.31
CA LEU A 31 17.82 2.58 -8.25
C LEU A 31 16.66 1.93 -9.00
N ALA A 32 15.48 2.53 -8.99
CA ALA A 32 14.27 1.96 -9.58
C ALA A 32 14.40 1.65 -11.09
N PRO A 33 15.12 2.44 -11.91
CA PRO A 33 15.38 2.08 -13.30
C PRO A 33 16.19 0.80 -13.49
N HIS A 34 16.92 0.34 -12.45
CA HIS A 34 17.70 -0.91 -12.48
C HIS A 34 16.90 -2.14 -12.04
N THR A 35 15.63 -1.99 -11.63
CA THR A 35 14.75 -3.12 -11.32
C THR A 35 14.37 -3.80 -12.63
N THR A 36 14.80 -5.05 -12.84
CA THR A 36 14.54 -5.79 -14.09
C THR A 36 13.44 -6.85 -14.01
N GLY A 37 12.99 -7.20 -12.81
CA GLY A 37 11.92 -8.17 -12.61
C GLY A 37 10.51 -7.58 -12.82
N LYS A 38 9.50 -8.44 -12.69
CA LYS A 38 8.08 -8.05 -12.66
C LYS A 38 7.75 -7.32 -11.36
N VAL A 39 7.03 -6.20 -11.45
CA VAL A 39 6.65 -5.39 -10.29
C VAL A 39 5.14 -5.15 -10.27
N MET A 40 4.50 -5.39 -9.13
CA MET A 40 3.15 -4.93 -8.85
C MET A 40 3.25 -3.85 -7.77
N VAL A 41 2.80 -2.64 -8.09
CA VAL A 41 2.73 -1.51 -7.16
C VAL A 41 1.34 -1.47 -6.58
N LEU A 42 1.23 -1.49 -5.25
CA LEU A 42 -0.03 -1.37 -4.52
C LEU A 42 -0.05 -0.05 -3.76
N THR A 43 -1.19 0.63 -3.73
CA THR A 43 -1.43 1.84 -2.95
C THR A 43 -2.87 1.87 -2.43
N GLY A 44 -3.12 2.68 -1.40
CA GLY A 44 -4.46 2.99 -0.92
C GLY A 44 -4.90 4.41 -1.27
N ALA A 45 -6.20 4.62 -1.54
CA ALA A 45 -6.75 5.91 -1.90
C ALA A 45 -6.73 6.94 -0.76
N ASP A 46 -6.80 6.48 0.50
CA ASP A 46 -6.77 7.33 1.70
C ASP A 46 -5.41 7.29 2.42
N ASP A 47 -4.37 6.71 1.79
CA ASP A 47 -3.01 6.66 2.34
C ASP A 47 -2.41 8.08 2.45
N LYS A 48 -2.18 8.51 3.70
CA LYS A 48 -1.65 9.83 4.05
C LYS A 48 -0.13 9.87 4.21
N LEU A 49 0.54 8.71 4.23
CA LEU A 49 1.99 8.60 4.38
C LEU A 49 2.67 8.35 3.04
N SER A 50 2.12 7.43 2.26
CA SER A 50 2.58 7.01 0.94
C SER A 50 1.43 7.04 -0.08
N GLY A 51 0.68 8.15 -0.07
CA GLY A 51 -0.47 8.30 -0.94
C GLY A 51 -0.20 8.07 -2.43
N PRO A 52 -1.26 7.91 -3.25
CA PRO A 52 -1.17 7.42 -4.63
C PRO A 52 -0.19 8.18 -5.53
N ALA A 53 0.04 9.47 -5.27
CA ALA A 53 1.02 10.27 -6.01
C ALA A 53 2.45 9.70 -5.92
N GLN A 54 2.86 9.20 -4.75
CA GLN A 54 4.16 8.57 -4.55
C GLN A 54 4.26 7.24 -5.31
N ALA A 55 3.21 6.42 -5.28
CA ALA A 55 3.13 5.18 -6.03
C ALA A 55 3.20 5.40 -7.55
N HIS A 56 2.48 6.40 -8.05
CA HIS A 56 2.56 6.81 -9.46
C HIS A 56 3.95 7.31 -9.84
N GLU A 57 4.61 8.07 -8.98
CA GLU A 57 5.98 8.52 -9.22
C GLU A 57 6.92 7.31 -9.33
N LEU A 58 6.90 6.40 -8.34
CA LEU A 58 7.69 5.18 -8.36
C LEU A 58 7.46 4.37 -9.64
N TYR A 59 6.19 4.14 -9.99
CA TYR A 59 5.79 3.42 -11.21
C TYR A 59 6.45 4.04 -12.45
N GLY A 60 6.49 5.37 -12.56
CA GLY A 60 7.16 6.07 -13.65
C GLY A 60 8.66 5.78 -13.75
N TYR A 61 9.35 5.62 -12.61
CA TYR A 61 10.79 5.34 -12.55
C TYR A 61 11.17 3.86 -12.73
N LEU A 62 10.21 2.92 -12.71
CA LEU A 62 10.45 1.48 -12.94
C LEU A 62 10.67 1.15 -14.42
N ALA A 63 11.50 1.92 -15.14
CA ALA A 63 11.68 1.80 -16.59
C ALA A 63 12.40 0.52 -17.02
N GLY A 64 13.20 -0.09 -16.12
CA GLY A 64 13.89 -1.35 -16.40
C GLY A 64 13.03 -2.59 -16.17
N ALA A 65 11.85 -2.46 -15.55
CA ALA A 65 11.05 -3.60 -15.12
C ALA A 65 10.51 -4.35 -16.35
N SER A 66 10.64 -5.68 -16.36
CA SER A 66 10.11 -6.51 -17.46
C SER A 66 8.59 -6.44 -17.57
N HIS A 67 7.93 -6.17 -16.44
CA HIS A 67 6.52 -5.86 -16.32
C HIS A 67 6.35 -4.95 -15.10
N ARG A 68 5.43 -4.00 -15.15
CA ARG A 68 5.00 -3.19 -14.01
C ARG A 68 3.51 -2.96 -14.12
N VAL A 69 2.78 -2.95 -13.02
CA VAL A 69 1.34 -2.60 -12.96
C VAL A 69 1.09 -1.84 -11.66
N LEU A 70 0.12 -0.92 -11.63
CA LEU A 70 -0.26 -0.18 -10.43
C LEU A 70 -1.74 -0.38 -10.09
N TYR A 71 -2.00 -0.83 -8.86
CA TYR A 71 -3.34 -1.01 -8.30
C TYR A 71 -3.58 -0.11 -7.09
N CYS A 72 -4.79 0.41 -6.98
CA CYS A 72 -5.24 1.28 -5.90
C CYS A 72 -6.48 0.71 -5.23
N LEU A 73 -6.37 0.45 -3.92
CA LEU A 73 -7.49 0.09 -3.06
C LEU A 73 -8.32 1.33 -2.72
N GLN A 74 -9.64 1.15 -2.67
CA GLN A 74 -10.56 2.22 -2.28
C GLN A 74 -11.08 1.99 -0.87
N THR A 75 -11.11 3.05 -0.06
CA THR A 75 -11.75 2.99 1.26
C THR A 75 -13.25 2.74 1.11
N ASP A 76 -13.75 1.72 1.80
CA ASP A 76 -15.16 1.38 1.87
C ASP A 76 -15.67 1.52 3.30
N ARG A 77 -16.60 2.47 3.51
CA ARG A 77 -17.22 2.81 4.79
C ARG A 77 -18.69 2.38 4.86
N HIS A 78 -19.11 1.46 3.98
CA HIS A 78 -20.49 0.96 3.94
C HIS A 78 -20.78 0.01 5.11
N GLY A 79 -19.87 -0.94 5.37
CA GLY A 79 -20.00 -1.92 6.44
C GLY A 79 -19.23 -1.56 7.72
N HIS A 80 -19.08 -2.53 8.61
CA HIS A 80 -18.29 -2.40 9.83
C HIS A 80 -17.48 -3.70 10.10
N PRO A 81 -16.18 -3.60 10.46
CA PRO A 81 -15.37 -2.38 10.47
C PRO A 81 -15.20 -1.77 9.06
N ASP A 82 -14.85 -0.48 9.00
CA ASP A 82 -14.52 0.18 7.72
C ASP A 82 -13.32 -0.53 7.09
N LEU A 83 -13.31 -0.68 5.76
CA LEU A 83 -12.11 -1.11 5.04
C LEU A 83 -11.34 0.13 4.60
N VAL A 84 -10.35 0.53 5.38
CA VAL A 84 -9.62 1.79 5.17
C VAL A 84 -8.39 1.54 4.29
N ALA A 85 -8.34 2.22 3.15
CA ALA A 85 -7.22 2.10 2.21
C ALA A 85 -6.08 3.06 2.57
N ASP A 86 -5.50 2.89 3.75
CA ASP A 86 -4.38 3.68 4.25
C ASP A 86 -3.03 2.95 4.13
N HIS A 87 -1.98 3.53 4.72
CA HIS A 87 -0.63 2.97 4.68
C HIS A 87 -0.46 1.71 5.54
N ASN A 88 -1.29 1.58 6.57
CA ASN A 88 -1.18 0.54 7.59
C ASN A 88 -2.05 -0.68 7.28
N ALA A 89 -2.90 -0.61 6.26
CA ALA A 89 -3.71 -1.73 5.79
C ALA A 89 -2.91 -3.01 5.41
N CYS A 90 -1.57 -2.99 5.43
CA CYS A 90 -0.74 -4.18 5.22
C CYS A 90 0.09 -4.61 6.45
N ILE A 91 -0.09 -3.96 7.61
CA ILE A 91 0.58 -4.35 8.86
C ILE A 91 -0.42 -5.05 9.78
N SER A 92 0.03 -6.12 10.44
CA SER A 92 -0.80 -6.95 11.31
C SER A 92 -0.50 -6.77 12.80
N ASP A 93 0.46 -5.91 13.14
CA ASP A 93 0.93 -5.63 14.50
C ASP A 93 1.65 -4.27 14.53
N ASP A 94 1.34 -3.46 15.55
CA ASP A 94 1.97 -2.17 15.86
C ASP A 94 3.42 -2.30 16.34
N GLY A 95 3.81 -3.51 16.73
CA GLY A 95 5.14 -3.82 17.20
C GLY A 95 5.43 -3.14 18.54
N TRP A 96 6.57 -2.44 18.64
CA TRP A 96 7.02 -1.82 19.89
C TRP A 96 6.47 -0.41 20.11
N MET A 97 5.80 0.17 19.12
CA MET A 97 5.39 1.57 19.16
C MET A 97 4.02 1.69 19.86
N PRO A 98 3.87 2.58 20.86
CA PRO A 98 2.59 2.76 21.53
C PRO A 98 1.48 3.18 20.57
N ASP A 99 0.26 2.66 20.78
CA ASP A 99 -0.92 2.84 19.92
C ASP A 99 -1.21 4.32 19.61
N PHE A 100 -1.08 5.21 20.62
CA PHE A 100 -1.29 6.65 20.42
C PHE A 100 -0.29 7.29 19.44
N ILE A 101 0.90 6.71 19.28
CA ILE A 101 1.89 7.13 18.30
C ILE A 101 1.54 6.53 16.94
N MET A 102 1.09 5.27 16.87
CA MET A 102 0.63 4.63 15.63
C MET A 102 -0.54 5.41 14.99
N ASP A 103 -1.56 5.71 15.78
CA ASP A 103 -2.73 6.50 15.36
C ASP A 103 -2.33 7.91 14.87
N LEU A 104 -1.42 8.55 15.60
CA LEU A 104 -1.05 9.95 15.36
C LEU A 104 -0.03 10.11 14.22
N VAL A 105 0.80 9.10 13.97
CA VAL A 105 2.01 9.20 13.15
C VAL A 105 1.97 8.28 11.95
N LEU A 106 1.42 7.07 12.10
CA LEU A 106 1.45 6.04 11.07
C LEU A 106 0.09 5.76 10.40
N GLY A 107 -1.00 6.32 10.91
CA GLY A 107 -2.31 6.27 10.23
C GLY A 107 -3.33 5.32 10.85
N GLY A 108 -2.99 4.60 11.92
CA GLY A 108 -3.87 3.68 12.64
C GLY A 108 -3.07 2.52 13.27
N ASP A 109 -3.75 1.68 14.04
CA ASP A 109 -3.24 0.38 14.46
C ASP A 109 -3.28 -0.63 13.30
N GLY A 110 -2.33 -1.57 13.31
CA GLY A 110 -2.26 -2.66 12.34
C GLY A 110 -3.25 -3.77 12.69
N GLU A 111 -4.35 -3.86 11.94
CA GLU A 111 -5.33 -4.93 12.08
C GLU A 111 -5.37 -5.80 10.81
N VAL A 112 -5.48 -7.12 10.99
CA VAL A 112 -5.76 -8.03 9.88
C VAL A 112 -7.24 -7.97 9.55
N ASP A 113 -7.57 -7.42 8.38
CA ASP A 113 -8.96 -7.27 7.91
C ASP A 113 -9.14 -7.82 6.49
N ALA A 114 -10.31 -7.58 5.87
CA ALA A 114 -10.60 -8.10 4.53
C ALA A 114 -9.63 -7.59 3.45
N THR A 115 -9.01 -6.42 3.64
CA THR A 115 -8.05 -5.83 2.69
C THR A 115 -6.75 -6.63 2.62
N ASP A 116 -6.28 -7.22 3.72
CA ASP A 116 -5.11 -8.11 3.71
C ASP A 116 -5.32 -9.29 2.77
N TRP A 117 -6.38 -10.07 3.00
CA TRP A 117 -6.65 -11.29 2.25
C TRP A 117 -7.00 -11.01 0.80
N ARG A 118 -7.85 -10.00 0.56
CA ARG A 118 -8.47 -9.77 -0.75
C ARG A 118 -7.69 -8.82 -1.65
N PHE A 119 -6.74 -8.05 -1.10
CA PHE A 119 -5.90 -7.13 -1.87
C PHE A 119 -4.41 -7.43 -1.73
N TYR A 120 -3.82 -7.29 -0.55
CA TYR A 120 -2.36 -7.41 -0.39
C TYR A 120 -1.85 -8.83 -0.63
N TRP A 121 -2.49 -9.83 -0.02
CA TRP A 121 -2.07 -11.22 -0.14
C TRP A 121 -2.48 -11.81 -1.48
N ALA A 122 -3.64 -11.43 -2.03
CA ALA A 122 -4.04 -11.79 -3.39
C ALA A 122 -3.01 -11.33 -4.44
N ALA A 123 -2.48 -10.11 -4.31
CA ALA A 123 -1.41 -9.62 -5.19
C ALA A 123 -0.07 -10.33 -4.95
N LEU A 124 0.25 -10.64 -3.69
CA LEU A 124 1.46 -11.39 -3.35
C LEU A 124 1.41 -12.79 -3.97
N ASP A 125 0.30 -13.51 -3.80
CA ASP A 125 0.09 -14.85 -4.36
C ASP A 125 0.18 -14.82 -5.88
N ALA A 126 -0.48 -13.86 -6.54
CA ALA A 126 -0.36 -13.67 -7.99
C ALA A 126 1.11 -13.46 -8.42
N ALA A 127 1.87 -12.65 -7.68
CA ALA A 127 3.29 -12.41 -7.97
C ALA A 127 4.16 -13.66 -7.74
N LEU A 128 3.87 -14.47 -6.72
CA LEU A 128 4.57 -15.73 -6.42
C LEU A 128 4.27 -16.81 -7.47
N ASP A 129 3.05 -16.82 -8.01
CA ASP A 129 2.62 -17.68 -9.12
C ASP A 129 3.16 -17.20 -10.49
N GLY A 130 3.95 -16.12 -10.50
CA GLY A 130 4.59 -15.60 -11.71
C GLY A 130 3.66 -14.79 -12.62
N GLN A 131 2.48 -14.40 -12.14
CA GLN A 131 1.54 -13.56 -12.88
C GLN A 131 2.09 -12.13 -13.03
N ASP A 132 1.68 -11.48 -14.12
CA ASP A 132 2.02 -10.09 -14.41
C ASP A 132 0.99 -9.11 -13.85
N THR A 133 -0.22 -9.59 -13.61
CA THR A 133 -1.37 -8.87 -13.06
C THR A 133 -2.01 -9.68 -11.95
N ALA A 134 -2.79 -9.00 -11.11
CA ALA A 134 -3.61 -9.61 -10.06
C ALA A 134 -5.09 -9.39 -10.36
N SER A 135 -5.93 -10.35 -9.96
CA SER A 135 -7.38 -10.22 -9.97
C SER A 135 -7.87 -10.16 -8.54
N PHE A 136 -8.72 -9.18 -8.24
CA PHE A 136 -9.20 -8.94 -6.89
C PHE A 136 -10.70 -9.22 -6.81
N ASP A 137 -11.07 -10.22 -6.03
CA ASP A 137 -12.46 -10.42 -5.60
C ASP A 137 -12.62 -9.80 -4.21
N MET A 138 -13.20 -8.60 -4.16
CA MET A 138 -13.48 -7.90 -2.90
C MET A 138 -14.74 -8.42 -2.20
N GLY A 139 -15.56 -9.23 -2.87
CA GLY A 139 -16.80 -9.78 -2.34
C GLY A 139 -17.91 -8.74 -2.11
N CYS A 140 -18.82 -9.07 -1.21
CA CYS A 140 -19.92 -8.22 -0.78
C CYS A 140 -19.97 -8.13 0.75
N TRP A 141 -20.49 -7.00 1.23
CA TRP A 141 -20.96 -6.85 2.60
C TRP A 141 -22.11 -7.82 2.91
N SER A 142 -22.41 -8.03 4.19
CA SER A 142 -23.41 -9.00 4.65
C SER A 142 -24.83 -8.71 4.15
N ASP A 143 -25.11 -7.47 3.75
CA ASP A 143 -26.39 -7.05 3.17
C ASP A 143 -26.45 -7.25 1.64
N GLY A 144 -25.39 -7.81 1.05
CA GLY A 144 -25.25 -8.05 -0.38
C GLY A 144 -24.67 -6.88 -1.17
N THR A 145 -24.39 -5.74 -0.53
CA THR A 145 -23.76 -4.59 -1.19
C THR A 145 -22.33 -4.95 -1.60
N PRO A 146 -21.95 -4.83 -2.88
CA PRO A 146 -20.58 -5.11 -3.31
C PRO A 146 -19.59 -4.21 -2.58
N VAL A 147 -18.49 -4.80 -2.11
CA VAL A 147 -17.36 -4.02 -1.61
C VAL A 147 -16.75 -3.25 -2.78
N LYS A 148 -16.29 -2.02 -2.55
CA LYS A 148 -15.66 -1.22 -3.60
C LYS A 148 -14.51 -1.98 -4.29
N PRO A 149 -14.41 -1.91 -5.64
CA PRO A 149 -13.41 -2.66 -6.37
C PRO A 149 -12.01 -2.04 -6.24
N VAL A 150 -10.99 -2.86 -6.45
CA VAL A 150 -9.61 -2.40 -6.67
C VAL A 150 -9.49 -1.80 -8.07
N LEU A 151 -8.85 -0.64 -8.19
CA LEU A 151 -8.67 0.06 -9.45
C LEU A 151 -7.26 -0.16 -9.99
N GLN A 152 -7.14 -0.66 -11.22
CA GLN A 152 -5.89 -0.59 -11.95
C GLN A 152 -5.69 0.82 -12.50
N GLN A 153 -4.69 1.55 -12.00
CA GLN A 153 -4.45 2.94 -12.39
C GLN A 153 -3.36 3.07 -13.47
N ALA A 154 -2.50 2.05 -13.63
CA ALA A 154 -1.54 1.98 -14.73
C ALA A 154 -1.29 0.51 -15.13
N PRO A 155 -1.08 0.23 -16.44
CA PRO A 155 -0.80 -1.10 -16.96
C PRO A 155 0.54 -1.65 -16.53
#